data_AF-A0A6V7KFE1-F1
#
_entry.id   AF-A0A6V7KFE1-F1
#
_cell.length_a   1.000
_cell.length_b   1.000
_cell.length_c   1.000
_cell.angle_alpha   90.00
_cell.angle_beta   90.00
_cell.angle_gamma   90.00
#
_symmetry.space_group_name_H-M   'P 1'
#
loop_
_entity.id
_entity.type
_entity.pdbx_description
1 polymer ?
#
loop_
_entity_poly.entity_id
_entity_poly.type
_entity_poly.pdbx_seq_one_letter_code
_entity_poly.pdbx_strand_id
1 'polypeptide(L)'
;EQRLALQAFFYLLLTISTAEKIVFVPFSIILRTALAVSAGLGSSASFAVCIAACFLHYAKLQKNQMCDEQLDQHELEKISEYALRCEKIMHGQPSGVDNSVCTYGSFIRFRRGEPFENISGVRKMKVLLVDTRVQRSTKALVEKLADLKRRYPSIFDPVLDAIDSTAKEALEVLKSSRNLPADGLTRSYEELM
;
A
#
# COMPACT_ATOMS: atom_id res chain seq x y z
N GLU A 1 -4.85 -17.28 9.34
CA GLU A 1 -4.49 -15.84 9.35
C GLU A 1 -3.85 -15.38 10.65
N GLN A 2 -4.45 -15.60 11.83
CA GLN A 2 -3.91 -15.10 13.12
C GLN A 2 -2.46 -15.53 13.43
N ARG A 3 -2.05 -16.77 13.07
CA ARG A 3 -0.67 -17.24 13.28
C ARG A 3 0.37 -16.40 12.52
N LEU A 4 0.11 -16.07 11.25
CA LEU A 4 1.03 -15.30 10.42
C LEU A 4 1.10 -13.84 10.89
N ALA A 5 -0.04 -13.26 11.26
CA ALA A 5 -0.08 -11.92 11.85
C ALA A 5 0.71 -11.85 13.16
N LEU A 6 0.60 -12.88 14.01
CA LEU A 6 1.37 -12.96 15.25
C LEU A 6 2.87 -13.16 15.00
N GLN A 7 3.25 -13.93 13.97
CA GLN A 7 4.64 -14.05 13.54
C GLN A 7 5.20 -12.72 13.04
N ALA A 8 4.44 -11.99 12.22
CA ALA A 8 4.80 -10.64 11.77
C ALA A 8 4.93 -9.67 12.96
N PHE A 9 4.01 -9.75 13.92
CA PHE A 9 4.07 -8.97 15.16
C PHE A 9 5.36 -9.24 15.95
N PHE A 10 5.67 -10.51 16.25
CA PHE A 10 6.88 -10.86 16.99
C PHE A 10 8.15 -10.53 16.22
N TYR A 11 8.12 -10.67 14.89
CA TYR A 11 9.20 -10.21 14.03
C TYR A 11 9.46 -8.71 14.23
N LEU A 12 8.43 -7.87 14.13
CA LEU A 12 8.54 -6.43 14.34
C LEU A 12 9.01 -6.10 15.75
N LEU A 13 8.41 -6.74 16.77
CA LEU A 13 8.75 -6.55 18.17
C LEU A 13 10.25 -6.79 18.39
N LEU A 14 10.75 -7.96 18.01
CA LEU A 14 12.15 -8.35 18.25
C LEU A 14 13.14 -7.55 17.42
N THR A 15 12.83 -7.28 16.15
CA THR A 15 13.77 -6.58 15.25
C THR A 15 13.87 -5.10 15.59
N ILE A 16 12.75 -4.42 15.81
CA ILE A 16 12.75 -3.00 16.15
C ILE A 16 13.29 -2.80 17.56
N SER A 17 12.94 -3.67 18.51
CA SER A 17 13.48 -3.54 19.88
C SER A 17 14.98 -3.71 19.95
N THR A 18 15.53 -4.63 19.17
CA THR A 18 16.98 -4.85 19.10
C THR A 18 17.68 -3.69 18.40
N ALA A 19 17.14 -3.23 17.26
CA ALA A 19 17.73 -2.14 16.49
C ALA A 19 17.70 -0.81 17.25
N GLU A 20 16.58 -0.51 17.91
CA GLU A 20 16.37 0.76 18.60
C GLU A 20 16.72 0.71 20.10
N LYS A 21 17.14 -0.45 20.62
CA LYS A 21 17.47 -0.70 22.04
C LYS A 21 16.31 -0.37 22.98
N ILE A 22 15.11 -0.80 22.61
CA ILE A 22 13.89 -0.58 23.39
C ILE A 22 13.92 -1.46 24.64
N VAL A 23 13.55 -0.88 25.78
CA VAL A 23 13.33 -1.61 27.04
C VAL A 23 11.82 -1.75 27.26
N PHE A 24 11.27 -2.94 27.06
CA PHE A 24 9.83 -3.14 27.31
C PHE A 24 9.52 -3.35 28.79
N VAL A 25 8.51 -2.64 29.27
CA VAL A 25 7.72 -3.02 30.45
C VAL A 25 6.46 -3.73 29.99
N PRO A 26 5.73 -4.47 30.85
CA PRO A 26 4.46 -5.08 30.46
C PRO A 26 3.53 -4.07 29.79
N PHE A 27 3.02 -4.41 28.61
CA PHE A 27 2.21 -3.51 27.78
C PHE A 27 1.01 -4.24 27.17
N SER A 28 0.02 -3.47 26.72
CA SER A 28 -1.12 -3.95 25.96
C SER A 28 -1.21 -3.18 24.65
N ILE A 29 -1.37 -3.90 23.54
CA ILE A 29 -1.58 -3.33 22.21
C ILE A 29 -3.01 -3.63 21.77
N ILE A 30 -3.73 -2.58 21.39
CA ILE A 30 -5.09 -2.67 20.87
C ILE A 30 -5.07 -2.14 19.43
N LEU A 31 -5.34 -3.01 18.46
CA LEU A 31 -5.43 -2.65 17.05
C LEU A 31 -6.89 -2.71 16.59
N ARG A 32 -7.36 -1.62 15.99
CA ARG A 32 -8.70 -1.49 15.41
C ARG A 32 -8.57 -1.02 13.98
N THR A 33 -9.35 -1.61 13.07
CA THR A 33 -9.36 -1.23 11.66
C THR A 33 -10.78 -1.15 11.14
N ALA A 34 -11.02 -0.17 10.26
CA ALA A 34 -12.24 -0.09 9.47
C ALA A 34 -12.11 -0.83 8.13
N LEU A 35 -10.91 -1.31 7.79
CA LEU A 35 -10.68 -2.08 6.57
C LEU A 35 -11.29 -3.47 6.70
N ALA A 36 -12.06 -3.88 5.70
CA ALA A 36 -12.51 -5.26 5.59
C ALA A 36 -11.30 -6.18 5.45
N VAL A 37 -11.24 -7.21 6.31
CA VAL A 37 -10.18 -8.22 6.29
C VAL A 37 -10.30 -9.04 5.01
N SER A 38 -9.19 -9.26 4.32
CA SER A 38 -9.06 -10.19 3.18
C SER A 38 -9.81 -9.82 1.88
N ALA A 39 -10.16 -8.55 1.68
CA ALA A 39 -10.75 -8.04 0.42
C ALA A 39 -9.72 -7.50 -0.60
N GLY A 40 -8.41 -7.72 -0.39
CA GLY A 40 -7.36 -7.17 -1.25
C GLY A 40 -7.13 -5.66 -1.07
N LEU A 41 -7.55 -5.09 0.07
CA LEU A 41 -7.43 -3.66 0.38
C LEU A 41 -6.13 -3.28 1.11
N GLY A 42 -5.13 -4.15 1.12
CA GLY A 42 -3.86 -3.89 1.83
C GLY A 42 -3.96 -3.97 3.36
N SER A 43 -4.94 -4.68 3.92
CA SER A 43 -5.14 -4.77 5.39
C SER A 43 -3.94 -5.33 6.16
N SER A 44 -3.18 -6.27 5.59
CA SER A 44 -1.97 -6.84 6.20
C SER A 44 -0.80 -5.86 6.19
N ALA A 45 -0.62 -5.14 5.08
CA ALA A 45 0.37 -4.09 4.97
C ALA A 45 0.08 -2.95 5.95
N SER A 46 -1.18 -2.52 6.04
CA SER A 46 -1.63 -1.51 7.02
C SER A 46 -1.36 -1.95 8.46
N PHE A 47 -1.66 -3.22 8.79
CA PHE A 47 -1.32 -3.80 10.09
C PHE A 47 0.19 -3.70 10.38
N ALA A 48 1.04 -4.13 9.46
CA ALA A 48 2.49 -4.13 9.65
C ALA A 48 3.06 -2.70 9.79
N VAL A 49 2.57 -1.76 8.96
CA VAL A 49 2.93 -0.33 9.04
C VAL A 49 2.55 0.26 10.40
N CYS A 50 1.32 0.04 10.88
CA CYS A 50 0.86 0.56 12.16
C CYS A 50 1.69 0.01 13.34
N ILE A 51 2.01 -1.28 13.35
CA ILE A 51 2.82 -1.89 14.42
C ILE A 51 4.27 -1.39 14.36
N ALA A 52 4.87 -1.30 13.17
CA ALA A 52 6.23 -0.78 13.01
C ALA A 52 6.34 0.68 13.48
N ALA A 53 5.38 1.53 13.06
CA ALA A 53 5.29 2.91 13.50
C ALA A 53 5.11 3.01 15.02
N CYS A 54 4.26 2.18 15.61
CA CYS A 54 4.05 2.13 17.06
C CYS A 54 5.34 1.85 17.84
N PHE A 55 6.12 0.83 17.43
CA PHE A 55 7.38 0.50 18.11
C PHE A 55 8.47 1.54 17.90
N LEU A 56 8.60 2.12 16.71
CA LEU A 56 9.56 3.21 16.47
C LEU A 56 9.20 4.44 17.30
N HIS A 57 7.92 4.82 17.34
CA HIS A 57 7.46 5.92 18.17
C HIS A 57 7.70 5.65 19.67
N TYR A 58 7.47 4.42 20.13
CA TYR A 58 7.79 4.02 21.49
C TYR A 58 9.29 4.13 21.79
N ALA A 59 10.16 3.80 20.84
CA ALA A 59 11.61 3.98 20.99
C ALA A 59 12.00 5.47 21.13
N LYS A 60 11.42 6.36 20.32
CA LYS A 60 11.66 7.81 20.42
C LYS A 60 11.26 8.36 21.79
N LEU A 61 10.12 7.90 22.31
CA LEU A 61 9.64 8.28 23.64
C LEU A 61 10.65 7.89 24.72
N GLN A 62 11.23 6.69 24.67
CA GLN A 62 12.24 6.26 25.65
C GLN A 62 13.55 7.07 25.55
N LYS A 63 13.89 7.56 24.36
CA LYS A 63 15.12 8.34 24.11
C LYS A 63 14.93 9.84 24.35
N ASN A 64 13.74 10.29 24.75
CA ASN A 64 13.36 11.71 24.84
C ASN A 64 13.59 12.47 23.53
N GLN A 65 13.38 11.82 22.38
CA GLN A 65 13.59 12.37 21.03
C GLN A 65 12.28 12.83 20.37
N MET A 66 11.27 13.16 21.18
CA MET A 66 9.99 13.69 20.69
C MET A 66 10.16 15.16 20.30
N CYS A 67 10.74 15.42 19.12
CA CYS A 67 10.88 16.77 18.60
C CYS A 67 9.71 17.19 17.70
N ASP A 68 8.99 16.23 17.09
CA ASP A 68 7.82 16.46 16.25
C ASP A 68 6.84 15.29 16.31
N GLU A 69 5.54 15.57 16.16
CA GLU A 69 4.49 14.55 16.01
C GLU A 69 4.57 13.82 14.65
N GLN A 70 5.30 14.39 13.69
CA GLN A 70 5.43 13.85 12.34
C GLN A 70 6.65 12.94 12.23
N LEU A 71 6.46 11.81 11.55
CA LEU A 71 7.56 10.91 11.18
C LEU A 71 8.37 11.57 10.06
N ASP A 72 9.69 11.57 10.20
CA ASP A 72 10.56 12.05 9.13
C ASP A 72 10.64 11.03 7.97
N GLN A 73 11.23 11.45 6.85
CA GLN A 73 11.34 10.60 5.65
C GLN A 73 12.13 9.31 5.90
N HIS A 74 13.16 9.36 6.75
CA HIS A 74 13.98 8.20 7.08
C HIS A 74 13.21 7.20 7.96
N GLU A 75 12.38 7.70 8.87
CA GLU A 75 11.47 6.89 9.68
C GLU A 75 10.40 6.23 8.81
N LEU A 76 9.82 6.96 7.86
CA LEU A 76 8.88 6.38 6.89
C LEU A 76 9.53 5.29 6.04
N GLU A 77 10.76 5.49 5.58
CA GLU A 77 11.51 4.47 4.83
C GLU A 77 11.76 3.21 5.67
N LYS A 78 12.18 3.37 6.93
CA LYS A 78 12.30 2.24 7.88
C LYS A 78 10.98 1.51 8.05
N ILE A 79 9.87 2.23 8.27
CA ILE A 79 8.54 1.64 8.45
C ILE A 79 8.14 0.83 7.22
N SER A 80 8.32 1.41 6.03
CA SER A 80 8.00 0.74 4.77
C SER A 80 8.84 -0.53 4.58
N GLU A 81 10.13 -0.50 4.94
CA GLU A 81 11.00 -1.67 4.88
C GLU A 81 10.55 -2.77 5.85
N TYR A 82 10.27 -2.44 7.10
CA TYR A 82 9.76 -3.39 8.09
C TYR A 82 8.42 -4.00 7.66
N ALA A 83 7.52 -3.18 7.12
CA ALA A 83 6.24 -3.63 6.60
C ALA A 83 6.41 -4.55 5.38
N LEU A 84 7.32 -4.25 4.46
CA LEU A 84 7.65 -5.12 3.32
C LEU A 84 8.16 -6.49 3.78
N ARG A 85 8.99 -6.54 4.82
CA ARG A 85 9.47 -7.80 5.40
C ARG A 85 8.35 -8.59 6.05
N CYS A 86 7.39 -7.93 6.70
CA CYS A 86 6.19 -8.59 7.23
C CYS A 86 5.30 -9.14 6.12
N GLU A 87 5.12 -8.40 5.04
CA GLU A 87 4.36 -8.86 3.87
C GLU A 87 5.02 -10.10 3.23
N LYS A 88 6.36 -10.21 3.25
CA LYS A 88 7.06 -11.45 2.85
C LYS A 88 6.74 -12.62 3.76
N ILE A 89 6.64 -12.39 5.07
CA ILE A 89 6.27 -13.45 6.05
C ILE A 89 4.83 -13.90 5.83
N MET A 90 3.92 -12.96 5.54
CA MET A 90 2.48 -13.24 5.43
C MET A 90 2.08 -13.79 4.06
N HIS A 91 2.69 -13.31 2.97
CA HIS A 91 2.26 -13.56 1.59
C HIS A 91 3.39 -14.08 0.67
N GLY A 92 4.61 -14.22 1.16
CA GLY A 92 5.75 -14.78 0.42
C GLY A 92 6.45 -13.78 -0.51
N GLN A 93 5.85 -13.48 -1.67
CA GLN A 93 6.42 -12.56 -2.67
C GLN A 93 5.54 -11.31 -2.85
N PRO A 94 5.62 -10.32 -1.94
CA PRO A 94 4.90 -9.07 -2.10
C PRO A 94 5.55 -8.19 -3.18
N SER A 95 4.72 -7.41 -3.86
CA SER A 95 5.17 -6.44 -4.88
C SER A 95 5.86 -5.22 -4.29
N GLY A 96 5.57 -4.87 -3.03
CA GLY A 96 6.00 -3.63 -2.41
C GLY A 96 5.01 -2.47 -2.53
N VAL A 97 3.91 -2.66 -3.26
CA VAL A 97 2.89 -1.62 -3.49
C VAL A 97 2.13 -1.36 -2.19
N ASP A 98 1.56 -2.40 -1.58
CA ASP A 98 0.65 -2.24 -0.45
C ASP A 98 1.31 -1.56 0.76
N ASN A 99 2.53 -1.97 1.13
CA ASN A 99 3.26 -1.32 2.23
C ASN A 99 3.66 0.11 1.89
N SER A 100 4.02 0.39 0.63
CA SER A 100 4.37 1.74 0.20
C SER A 100 3.16 2.67 0.28
N VAL A 101 2.00 2.24 -0.23
CA VAL A 101 0.75 3.02 -0.14
C VAL A 101 0.34 3.21 1.33
N CYS A 102 0.45 2.17 2.16
CA CYS A 102 0.11 2.27 3.58
C CYS A 102 1.06 3.20 4.36
N THR A 103 2.31 3.33 3.94
CA THR A 103 3.32 4.14 4.63
C THR A 103 3.29 5.59 4.20
N TYR A 104 3.33 5.85 2.90
CA TYR A 104 3.46 7.21 2.35
C TYR A 104 2.11 7.84 1.99
N GLY A 105 1.05 7.03 1.90
CA GLY A 105 -0.24 7.46 1.35
C GLY A 105 -0.15 7.85 -0.12
N SER A 106 -1.17 8.57 -0.57
CA SER A 106 -1.31 9.08 -1.94
C SER A 106 -1.36 7.99 -3.01
N PHE A 107 -1.24 8.41 -4.27
CA PHE A 107 -1.19 7.52 -5.44
C PHE A 107 0.25 7.09 -5.72
N ILE A 108 0.41 5.85 -6.19
CA ILE A 108 1.71 5.31 -6.59
C ILE A 108 1.61 4.80 -8.02
N ARG A 109 2.56 5.20 -8.86
CA ARG A 109 2.80 4.56 -10.16
C ARG A 109 3.70 3.35 -9.92
N PHE A 110 3.24 2.18 -10.36
CA PHE A 110 4.01 0.96 -10.34
C PHE A 110 4.25 0.45 -11.76
N ARG A 111 5.52 0.16 -12.07
CA ARG A 111 5.91 -0.58 -13.27
C ARG A 111 7.03 -1.54 -12.90
N ARG A 112 6.90 -2.80 -13.31
CA ARG A 112 7.86 -3.84 -12.96
C ARG A 112 9.24 -3.49 -13.51
N GLY A 113 10.25 -3.46 -12.64
CA GLY A 113 11.63 -3.11 -13.00
C GLY A 113 11.94 -1.61 -12.93
N GLU A 114 10.95 -0.78 -12.65
CA GLU A 114 11.12 0.66 -12.39
C GLU A 114 10.93 0.94 -10.88
N PRO A 115 11.57 1.99 -10.33
CA PRO A 115 11.30 2.43 -8.98
C PRO A 115 9.84 2.91 -8.83
N PHE A 116 9.29 2.79 -7.63
CA PHE A 116 7.99 3.38 -7.31
C PHE A 116 8.07 4.90 -7.41
N GLU A 117 7.09 5.51 -8.07
CA GLU A 117 6.91 6.96 -8.11
C GLU A 117 5.69 7.32 -7.26
N ASN A 118 5.90 8.05 -6.17
CA ASN A 118 4.82 8.60 -5.36
C ASN A 118 4.30 9.88 -6.02
N ILE A 119 3.00 9.89 -6.31
CA ILE A 119 2.32 11.03 -6.93
C ILE A 119 1.67 11.81 -5.80
N SER A 120 2.37 12.84 -5.29
CA SER A 120 1.88 13.74 -4.26
C SER A 120 0.89 14.79 -4.81
N GLY A 121 0.29 15.62 -3.94
CA GLY A 121 -0.50 16.78 -4.37
C GLY A 121 -1.80 16.49 -5.13
N VAL A 122 -2.16 15.22 -5.31
CA VAL A 122 -3.42 14.85 -5.95
C VAL A 122 -4.59 15.27 -5.08
N ARG A 123 -5.62 15.83 -5.70
CA ARG A 123 -6.82 16.25 -4.99
C ARG A 123 -7.55 15.06 -4.37
N LYS A 124 -8.12 15.26 -3.18
CA LYS A 124 -8.97 14.24 -2.53
C LYS A 124 -10.15 13.89 -3.41
N MET A 125 -10.33 12.60 -3.70
CA MET A 125 -11.45 12.07 -4.47
C MET A 125 -12.42 11.36 -3.53
N LYS A 126 -13.72 11.52 -3.79
CA LYS A 126 -14.75 10.74 -3.12
C LYS A 126 -14.96 9.46 -3.92
N VAL A 127 -14.71 8.32 -3.29
CA VAL A 127 -14.89 7.00 -3.91
C VAL A 127 -15.90 6.19 -3.11
N LEU A 128 -16.75 5.43 -3.81
CA LEU A 128 -17.61 4.44 -3.18
C LEU A 128 -16.96 3.06 -3.31
N LEU A 129 -16.53 2.50 -2.18
CA LEU A 129 -15.98 1.15 -2.16
C LEU A 129 -17.14 0.14 -2.03
N VAL A 130 -17.26 -0.75 -3.01
CA VAL A 130 -18.30 -1.79 -3.05
C VAL A 130 -17.65 -3.16 -2.99
N ASP A 131 -17.94 -3.92 -1.92
CA ASP A 131 -17.58 -5.33 -1.82
C ASP A 131 -18.75 -6.22 -2.27
N THR A 132 -18.55 -6.91 -3.38
CA THR A 132 -19.54 -7.86 -3.93
C THR A 132 -19.75 -9.10 -3.05
N ARG A 133 -18.85 -9.38 -2.10
CA ARG A 133 -18.80 -10.58 -1.24
C ARG A 133 -18.65 -11.89 -2.02
N VAL A 134 -18.28 -11.82 -3.30
CA VAL A 134 -18.01 -13.00 -4.13
C VAL A 134 -16.54 -13.35 -4.03
N GLN A 135 -16.23 -14.50 -3.42
CA GLN A 135 -14.86 -15.00 -3.33
C GLN A 135 -14.32 -15.39 -4.70
N ARG A 136 -13.07 -15.02 -4.99
CA ARG A 136 -12.36 -15.39 -6.21
C ARG A 136 -10.93 -15.77 -5.87
N SER A 137 -10.39 -16.74 -6.60
CA SER A 137 -8.96 -17.07 -6.50
C SER A 137 -8.17 -16.15 -7.43
N THR A 138 -7.41 -15.21 -6.86
CA THR A 138 -6.52 -14.31 -7.61
C THR A 138 -5.56 -15.12 -8.48
N LYS A 139 -4.99 -16.20 -7.94
CA LYS A 139 -4.09 -17.09 -8.66
C LYS A 139 -4.75 -17.69 -9.91
N ALA A 140 -5.96 -18.24 -9.77
CA ALA A 140 -6.67 -18.86 -10.89
C ALA A 140 -7.03 -17.84 -11.99
N LEU A 141 -7.37 -16.60 -11.63
CA LEU A 141 -7.64 -15.53 -12.60
C LEU A 141 -6.39 -15.14 -13.38
N VAL A 142 -5.26 -14.99 -12.69
CA VAL A 142 -3.97 -14.65 -13.32
C VAL A 142 -3.49 -15.78 -14.24
N GLU A 143 -3.59 -17.04 -13.81
CA GLU A 143 -3.24 -18.21 -14.62
C GLU A 143 -4.13 -18.29 -15.87
N LYS A 144 -5.44 -18.08 -15.73
CA LYS A 144 -6.37 -18.06 -16.86
C LYS A 144 -6.03 -16.96 -17.87
N LEU A 145 -5.71 -15.75 -17.41
CA LEU A 145 -5.30 -14.65 -18.28
C LEU A 145 -3.99 -14.97 -19.01
N ALA A 146 -2.99 -15.52 -18.30
CA ALA A 146 -1.71 -15.92 -18.90
C ALA A 146 -1.90 -16.99 -19.99
N ASP A 147 -2.77 -17.97 -19.75
CA ASP A 147 -3.12 -18.99 -20.74
C ASP A 147 -3.85 -18.43 -21.96
N LEU A 148 -4.80 -17.52 -21.75
CA LEU A 148 -5.52 -16.85 -22.84
C LEU A 148 -4.57 -16.01 -23.70
N LYS A 149 -3.69 -15.24 -23.06
CA LYS A 149 -2.65 -14.46 -23.73
C LYS A 149 -1.75 -15.35 -24.59
N ARG A 150 -1.31 -16.49 -24.06
CA ARG A 150 -0.46 -17.44 -24.77
C ARG A 150 -1.15 -18.08 -25.98
N ARG A 151 -2.47 -18.34 -25.89
CA ARG A 151 -3.25 -18.94 -26.99
C ARG A 151 -3.65 -17.92 -28.06
N TYR A 152 -3.93 -16.69 -27.66
CA TYR A 152 -4.46 -15.65 -28.55
C TYR A 152 -3.67 -14.33 -28.40
N PRO A 153 -2.35 -14.32 -28.68
CA PRO A 153 -1.52 -13.14 -28.47
C PRO A 153 -1.98 -11.94 -29.30
N SER A 154 -2.39 -12.16 -30.56
CA SER A 154 -2.89 -11.10 -31.44
C SER A 154 -4.15 -10.39 -30.93
N ILE A 155 -4.88 -10.98 -29.99
CA ILE A 155 -6.06 -10.38 -29.35
C ILE A 155 -5.67 -9.73 -28.02
N PHE A 156 -4.93 -10.45 -27.17
CA PHE A 156 -4.65 -9.99 -25.82
C PHE A 156 -3.51 -8.99 -25.72
N ASP A 157 -2.52 -9.01 -26.62
CA ASP A 157 -1.45 -8.01 -26.62
C ASP A 157 -2.00 -6.59 -26.86
N PRO A 158 -2.82 -6.33 -27.91
CA PRO A 158 -3.43 -5.01 -28.10
C PRO A 158 -4.33 -4.57 -26.94
N VAL A 159 -5.05 -5.50 -26.29
CA VAL A 159 -5.89 -5.19 -25.12
C VAL A 159 -5.03 -4.75 -23.94
N LEU A 160 -3.91 -5.44 -23.67
CA LEU A 160 -2.98 -5.06 -22.61
C LEU A 160 -2.31 -3.72 -22.90
N ASP A 161 -1.97 -3.43 -24.16
CA ASP A 161 -1.42 -2.14 -24.58
C ASP A 161 -2.42 -0.98 -24.41
N ALA A 162 -3.72 -1.24 -24.64
CA ALA A 162 -4.78 -0.28 -24.37
C ALA A 162 -4.93 0.01 -22.86
N ILE A 163 -4.82 -1.02 -22.01
CA ILE A 163 -4.84 -0.86 -20.54
C ILE A 163 -3.63 -0.02 -20.07
N ASP A 164 -2.44 -0.30 -20.59
CA ASP A 164 -1.22 0.46 -20.27
C ASP A 164 -1.34 1.93 -20.72
N SER A 165 -1.86 2.18 -21.92
CA SER A 165 -2.14 3.53 -22.42
C SER A 165 -3.15 4.27 -21.54
N THR A 166 -4.22 3.59 -21.10
CA THR A 166 -5.24 4.16 -20.20
C THR A 166 -4.64 4.54 -18.85
N ALA A 167 -3.78 3.69 -18.27
CA ALA A 167 -3.12 3.96 -17.00
C ALA A 167 -2.16 5.15 -17.09
N LYS A 168 -1.46 5.32 -18.22
CA LYS A 168 -0.59 6.48 -18.50
C LYS A 168 -1.41 7.77 -18.62
N GLU A 169 -2.50 7.75 -19.36
CA GLU A 169 -3.37 8.93 -19.50
C GLU A 169 -3.96 9.34 -18.15
N ALA A 170 -4.47 8.37 -17.37
CA ALA A 170 -4.97 8.63 -16.03
C ALA A 170 -3.90 9.24 -15.12
N LEU A 171 -2.64 8.82 -15.24
CA LEU A 171 -1.53 9.42 -14.50
C LEU A 171 -1.30 10.88 -14.87
N GLU A 172 -1.34 11.23 -16.15
CA GLU A 172 -1.17 12.62 -16.60
C GLU A 172 -2.34 13.50 -16.12
N VAL A 173 -3.58 12.99 -16.16
CA VAL A 173 -4.76 13.68 -15.59
C VAL A 173 -4.59 13.87 -14.08
N LEU A 174 -4.15 12.85 -13.34
CA LEU A 174 -3.91 12.97 -11.89
C LEU A 174 -2.81 13.99 -11.58
N LYS A 175 -1.74 14.03 -12.38
CA LYS A 175 -0.65 15.01 -12.22
C LYS A 175 -1.09 16.44 -12.54
N SER A 176 -1.89 16.63 -13.60
CA SER A 176 -2.39 17.94 -14.02
C SER A 176 -3.50 18.48 -13.10
N SER A 177 -4.26 17.60 -12.45
CA SER A 177 -5.30 17.96 -11.48
C SER A 177 -4.81 18.78 -10.28
N ARG A 178 -3.49 18.80 -10.02
CA ARG A 178 -2.85 19.67 -9.01
C ARG A 178 -3.16 21.16 -9.23
N ASN A 179 -3.40 21.56 -10.48
CA ASN A 179 -3.52 22.97 -10.90
C ASN A 179 -4.95 23.40 -11.24
N LEU A 180 -5.94 22.50 -11.15
CA LEU A 180 -7.32 22.80 -11.57
C LEU A 180 -8.16 23.34 -10.39
N PRO A 181 -8.95 24.42 -10.59
CA PRO A 181 -9.91 24.88 -9.59
C PRO A 181 -10.94 23.79 -9.29
N ALA A 182 -11.60 23.90 -8.14
CA ALA A 182 -12.47 22.86 -7.58
C ALA A 182 -13.54 22.34 -8.56
N ASP A 183 -13.96 23.18 -9.50
CA ASP A 183 -15.03 22.93 -10.46
C ASP A 183 -14.51 22.38 -11.81
N GLY A 184 -13.19 22.50 -12.06
CA GLY A 184 -12.56 22.05 -13.31
C GLY A 184 -12.49 20.52 -13.41
N LEU A 185 -12.37 19.82 -12.28
CA LEU A 185 -12.33 18.36 -12.27
C LEU A 185 -13.66 17.75 -12.73
N THR A 186 -14.79 18.35 -12.31
CA THR A 186 -16.13 17.92 -12.71
C THR A 186 -16.32 18.09 -14.21
N ARG A 187 -15.85 19.21 -14.78
CA ARG A 187 -15.91 19.45 -16.23
C ARG A 187 -15.05 18.47 -17.03
N SER A 188 -13.82 18.18 -16.60
CA SER A 188 -13.00 17.18 -17.29
C SER A 188 -13.59 15.76 -17.17
N TYR A 189 -14.29 15.45 -16.07
CA TYR A 189 -15.07 14.22 -15.94
C TYR A 189 -16.29 14.18 -16.87
N GLU A 190 -16.98 15.31 -17.06
CA GLU A 190 -18.09 15.45 -18.00
C GLU A 190 -17.64 15.39 -19.47
N GLU A 191 -16.45 15.90 -19.79
CA GLU A 191 -15.87 15.82 -21.14
C GLU A 191 -15.42 14.41 -21.54
N LEU A 192 -15.20 13.53 -20.56
CA LEU A 192 -14.79 12.12 -20.76
C LEU A 192 -15.97 11.14 -20.85
N MET A 193 -17.21 11.57 -20.58
CA MET A 193 -18.45 10.78 -20.65
C MET A 193 -19.26 11.14 -21.89
#